data_AF-A0A954SS30-F1
#
_entry.id   AF-A0A954SS30-F1
#
_cell.length_a   1.000
_cell.length_b   1.000
_cell.length_c   1.000
_cell.angle_alpha   90.00
_cell.angle_beta   90.00
_cell.angle_gamma   90.00
#
_symmetry.space_group_name_H-M   'P 1'
#
loop_
_entity.id
_entity.type
_entity.pdbx_description
1 polymer ?
#
loop_
_entity_poly.entity_id
_entity_poly.type
_entity_poly.pdbx_seq_one_letter_code
_entity_poly.pdbx_strand_id
1 'polypeptide(L)'
;PGEHPMRPRFHRIRYALLPLFIGLYASPIATAQTAQSSTPPIEIPRLSFGHTRISRGITFDWDDTRRELINEYLHRTPSEVEGWSDFDQAYLQWEAGQKEDACKTWTRIVIEFSGTELAFDAQWNLAESARLNGNRSLSLRLLKDLLKMSPSVKLTRRDLYDIQNEKNFACLELSDLYLEINDIRSSLHYAQLALQKYQYSGECAFFNDAHSCLIEDRIAALETAVKQSQTVTIEPRSDATEKTIGNQCHALIP
;
A
#
# COMPACT_ATOMS: atom_id res chain seq x y z
N PRO A 1 -63.12 -25.10 20.89
CA PRO A 1 -62.08 -25.40 21.91
C PRO A 1 -60.74 -24.78 21.49
N GLY A 2 -60.28 -23.64 22.00
CA GLY A 2 -60.76 -22.79 23.08
C GLY A 2 -60.77 -21.31 22.69
N GLU A 3 -61.32 -20.54 23.59
CA GLU A 3 -61.87 -19.20 23.43
C GLU A 3 -60.80 -18.09 23.57
N HIS A 4 -61.12 -16.94 22.98
CA HIS A 4 -60.64 -15.58 23.31
C HIS A 4 -60.63 -15.32 24.85
N PRO A 5 -60.03 -14.23 25.44
CA PRO A 5 -60.02 -12.87 24.87
C PRO A 5 -58.98 -11.82 25.41
N MET A 6 -59.17 -10.60 24.90
CA MET A 6 -59.09 -9.29 25.59
C MET A 6 -57.73 -8.67 26.00
N ARG A 7 -57.48 -7.53 25.35
CA ARG A 7 -56.77 -6.37 25.95
C ARG A 7 -57.52 -5.85 27.18
N PRO A 8 -56.82 -5.11 28.06
CA PRO A 8 -57.30 -3.76 28.34
C PRO A 8 -56.19 -2.70 28.30
N ARG A 9 -56.59 -1.51 27.81
CA ARG A 9 -55.95 -0.22 28.07
C ARG A 9 -56.37 0.24 29.46
N PHE A 10 -55.46 0.80 30.26
CA PHE A 10 -55.81 1.70 31.37
C PHE A 10 -54.75 2.79 31.57
N HIS A 11 -55.17 3.77 32.36
CA HIS A 11 -54.99 5.21 32.16
C HIS A 11 -53.68 5.84 32.64
N ARG A 12 -53.44 7.02 32.05
CA ARG A 12 -52.70 8.16 32.61
C ARG A 12 -52.93 8.31 34.13
N ILE A 13 -51.85 8.51 34.87
CA ILE A 13 -51.87 9.34 36.08
C ILE A 13 -50.80 10.42 35.90
N ARG A 14 -51.24 11.68 35.95
CA ARG A 14 -50.44 12.88 36.17
C ARG A 14 -50.78 13.36 37.58
N TYR A 15 -49.78 13.45 38.44
CA TYR A 15 -49.65 14.34 39.61
C TYR A 15 -48.16 14.25 40.00
N ALA A 16 -47.45 15.20 40.58
CA ALA A 16 -47.52 16.65 40.69
C ALA A 16 -46.13 17.05 41.29
N LEU A 17 -45.80 18.32 41.12
CA LEU A 17 -44.57 19.04 41.48
C LEU A 17 -43.98 18.83 42.90
N LEU A 18 -42.63 18.76 42.95
CA LEU A 18 -41.60 19.44 43.80
C LEU A 18 -41.82 19.62 45.34
N PRO A 19 -40.79 20.03 46.13
CA PRO A 19 -39.34 19.74 46.15
C PRO A 19 -38.85 19.34 47.56
N LEU A 20 -37.62 18.83 47.70
CA LEU A 20 -36.86 19.01 48.96
C LEU A 20 -35.35 18.94 48.69
N PHE A 21 -34.71 20.06 48.98
CA PHE A 21 -33.27 20.27 48.95
C PHE A 21 -32.57 19.61 50.15
N ILE A 22 -31.24 19.55 50.00
CA ILE A 22 -30.17 19.50 51.02
C ILE A 22 -29.50 18.13 51.17
N GLY A 23 -28.22 18.09 50.80
CA GLY A 23 -27.32 16.98 51.08
C GLY A 23 -26.00 17.05 50.30
N LEU A 24 -25.24 18.12 50.51
CA LEU A 24 -23.88 18.32 49.99
C LEU A 24 -22.95 17.17 50.38
N TYR A 25 -22.50 16.39 49.39
CA TYR A 25 -21.15 15.83 49.35
C TYR A 25 -20.64 15.96 47.90
N ALA A 26 -20.10 17.13 47.58
CA ALA A 26 -19.24 17.28 46.43
C ALA A 26 -17.93 16.56 46.73
N SER A 27 -17.84 15.29 46.36
CA SER A 27 -16.53 14.69 46.08
C SER A 27 -15.92 15.46 44.91
N PRO A 28 -14.67 15.92 44.99
CA PRO A 28 -13.99 16.37 43.80
C PRO A 28 -13.79 15.12 42.94
N ILE A 29 -14.69 14.90 41.99
CA ILE A 29 -14.32 14.19 40.78
C ILE A 29 -13.28 15.11 40.15
N ALA A 30 -12.01 14.85 40.45
CA ALA A 30 -10.94 15.25 39.58
C ALA A 30 -11.32 14.68 38.22
N THR A 31 -11.97 15.51 37.39
CA THR A 31 -11.93 15.34 35.95
C THR A 31 -10.44 15.38 35.65
N ALA A 32 -9.85 14.19 35.52
CA ALA A 32 -8.60 14.03 34.83
C ALA A 32 -8.86 14.59 33.44
N GLN A 33 -8.62 15.89 33.28
CA GLN A 33 -8.24 16.44 32.01
C GLN A 33 -7.03 15.62 31.62
N THR A 34 -7.25 14.61 30.78
CA THR A 34 -6.19 14.06 29.96
C THR A 34 -5.63 15.27 29.24
N ALA A 35 -4.52 15.79 29.77
CA ALA A 35 -3.72 16.79 29.08
C ALA A 35 -3.46 16.17 27.70
N GLN A 36 -4.18 16.66 26.69
CA GLN A 36 -3.86 16.35 25.31
C GLN A 36 -2.42 16.84 25.16
N SER A 37 -1.51 15.88 25.09
CA SER A 37 -0.11 16.11 24.78
C SER A 37 -0.07 17.08 23.61
N SER A 38 0.43 18.29 23.85
CA SER A 38 0.48 19.39 22.89
C SER A 38 1.60 19.22 21.86
N THR A 39 2.20 18.03 21.80
CA THR A 39 3.25 17.74 20.84
C THR A 39 2.60 17.60 19.46
N PRO A 40 2.95 18.48 18.49
CA PRO A 40 2.40 18.38 17.13
C PRO A 40 2.73 17.01 16.53
N PRO A 41 1.91 16.47 15.62
CA PRO A 41 2.24 15.21 14.95
C PRO A 41 3.58 15.30 14.23
N ILE A 42 4.32 14.18 14.18
CA ILE A 42 5.52 14.10 13.33
C ILE A 42 5.03 13.97 11.89
N GLU A 43 5.38 14.93 11.04
CA GLU A 43 5.13 14.85 9.62
C GLU A 43 6.30 14.14 8.93
N ILE A 44 5.99 13.14 8.09
CA ILE A 44 6.99 12.37 7.35
C ILE A 44 6.66 12.35 5.85
N PRO A 45 7.67 12.50 4.98
CA PRO A 45 7.49 12.49 3.53
C PRO A 45 7.19 11.06 3.05
N ARG A 46 6.35 10.86 2.03
CA ARG A 46 6.14 9.52 1.43
C ARG A 46 7.44 8.95 0.87
N LEU A 47 7.67 7.66 1.12
CA LEU A 47 8.87 6.95 0.63
C LEU A 47 8.61 6.24 -0.68
N SER A 48 7.41 5.70 -0.85
CA SER A 48 7.00 5.24 -2.16
C SER A 48 7.02 6.45 -3.09
N PHE A 49 7.70 6.33 -4.23
CA PHE A 49 7.54 7.30 -5.33
C PHE A 49 6.09 7.35 -5.85
N GLY A 50 5.19 6.55 -5.25
CA GLY A 50 4.15 5.82 -5.93
C GLY A 50 4.75 5.10 -7.13
N HIS A 51 4.54 3.80 -7.25
CA HIS A 51 4.14 3.37 -8.59
C HIS A 51 2.80 4.07 -8.81
N THR A 52 2.86 5.32 -9.28
CA THR A 52 1.70 6.22 -9.41
C THR A 52 0.75 5.74 -10.49
N ARG A 53 1.09 4.60 -11.12
CA ARG A 53 0.47 4.02 -12.29
C ARG A 53 0.61 2.52 -12.21
N ILE A 54 -0.40 1.84 -12.74
CA ILE A 54 -0.26 0.47 -13.20
C ILE A 54 0.96 0.42 -14.12
N SER A 55 1.86 -0.51 -13.85
CA SER A 55 3.01 -0.74 -14.71
C SER A 55 2.51 -1.34 -16.02
N ARG A 56 2.84 -0.72 -17.14
CA ARG A 56 2.93 -1.46 -18.39
C ARG A 56 4.08 -2.45 -18.22
N GLY A 57 4.08 -3.57 -18.95
CA GLY A 57 5.26 -4.43 -18.93
C GLY A 57 6.48 -3.60 -19.32
N ILE A 58 7.70 -4.12 -19.13
CA ILE A 58 8.82 -3.57 -19.88
C ILE A 58 8.42 -3.68 -21.35
N THR A 59 7.90 -2.59 -21.91
CA THR A 59 7.56 -2.52 -23.31
C THR A 59 8.85 -2.48 -24.05
N PHE A 60 9.34 -3.66 -24.34
CA PHE A 60 9.97 -3.89 -25.61
C PHE A 60 8.90 -3.50 -26.63
N ASP A 61 9.13 -2.40 -27.37
CA ASP A 61 8.42 -2.22 -28.64
C ASP A 61 8.49 -3.56 -29.35
N TRP A 62 7.32 -4.20 -29.51
CA TRP A 62 7.18 -5.56 -30.02
C TRP A 62 7.35 -5.57 -31.55
N ASP A 63 8.46 -5.00 -32.04
CA ASP A 63 8.90 -5.21 -33.41
C ASP A 63 9.39 -6.65 -33.57
N ASP A 64 9.14 -7.24 -34.73
CA ASP A 64 9.44 -8.64 -35.05
C ASP A 64 10.91 -9.02 -34.77
N THR A 65 11.83 -8.07 -34.92
CA THR A 65 13.27 -8.19 -34.65
C THR A 65 13.60 -8.47 -33.17
N ARG A 66 12.70 -8.17 -32.23
CA ARG A 66 12.94 -8.36 -30.78
C ARG A 66 12.32 -9.62 -30.21
N ARG A 67 11.34 -10.23 -30.91
CA ARG A 67 10.81 -11.55 -30.58
C ARG A 67 11.91 -12.62 -30.68
N GLU A 68 12.81 -12.46 -31.66
CA GLU A 68 14.03 -13.24 -31.79
C GLU A 68 15.02 -13.00 -30.63
N LEU A 69 15.23 -11.73 -30.23
CA LEU A 69 16.09 -11.38 -29.08
C LEU A 69 15.56 -11.91 -27.73
N ILE A 70 14.26 -11.95 -27.50
CA ILE A 70 13.66 -12.51 -26.27
C ILE A 70 13.85 -14.04 -26.21
N ASN A 71 13.68 -14.71 -27.35
CA ASN A 71 13.97 -16.15 -27.47
C ASN A 71 15.46 -16.45 -27.27
N GLU A 72 16.35 -15.56 -27.73
CA GLU A 72 17.80 -15.74 -27.66
C GLU A 72 18.41 -15.35 -26.30
N TYR A 73 17.86 -14.35 -25.60
CA TYR A 73 18.47 -13.78 -24.39
C TYR A 73 17.76 -14.08 -23.06
N LEU A 74 16.47 -14.44 -23.05
CA LEU A 74 15.72 -14.59 -21.80
C LEU A 74 15.34 -16.03 -21.44
N HIS A 75 15.63 -17.01 -22.30
CA HIS A 75 15.27 -18.43 -22.07
C HIS A 75 13.81 -18.64 -21.63
N ARG A 76 12.89 -17.75 -22.04
CA ARG A 76 11.47 -17.82 -21.71
C ARG A 76 10.79 -18.87 -22.59
N THR A 77 9.84 -19.58 -22.02
CA THR A 77 8.98 -20.52 -22.77
C THR A 77 8.01 -19.74 -23.67
N PRO A 78 7.52 -20.33 -24.79
CA PRO A 78 6.49 -19.69 -25.61
C PRO A 78 5.25 -19.26 -24.81
N SER A 79 4.86 -20.05 -23.82
CA SER A 79 3.76 -19.73 -22.90
C SER A 79 4.03 -18.47 -22.09
N GLU A 80 5.25 -18.28 -21.57
CA GLU A 80 5.62 -17.06 -20.84
C GLU A 80 5.61 -15.83 -21.77
N VAL A 81 6.03 -15.98 -23.03
CA VAL A 81 5.95 -14.89 -24.01
C VAL A 81 4.50 -14.47 -24.27
N GLU A 82 3.58 -15.43 -24.41
CA GLU A 82 2.15 -15.17 -24.50
C GLU A 82 1.62 -14.47 -23.24
N GLY A 83 2.04 -14.92 -22.05
CA GLY A 83 1.68 -14.30 -20.79
C GLY A 83 2.11 -12.83 -20.67
N TRP A 84 3.29 -12.45 -21.20
CA TRP A 84 3.71 -11.05 -21.26
C TRP A 84 2.86 -10.23 -22.24
N SER A 85 2.44 -10.81 -23.37
CA SER A 85 1.51 -10.16 -24.29
C SER A 85 0.15 -9.93 -23.63
N ASP A 86 -0.35 -10.90 -22.86
CA ASP A 86 -1.58 -10.76 -22.08
C ASP A 86 -1.48 -9.68 -21.00
N PHE A 87 -0.33 -9.58 -20.35
CA PHE A 87 -0.05 -8.54 -19.35
C PHE A 87 -0.13 -7.14 -19.95
N ASP A 88 0.48 -6.93 -21.11
CA ASP A 88 0.42 -5.67 -21.85
C ASP A 88 -1.00 -5.37 -22.32
N GLN A 89 -1.73 -6.37 -22.80
CA GLN A 89 -3.13 -6.21 -23.18
C GLN A 89 -4.00 -5.81 -21.99
N ALA A 90 -3.76 -6.38 -20.81
CA ALA A 90 -4.45 -6.01 -19.57
C ALA A 90 -4.14 -4.56 -19.15
N TYR A 91 -2.91 -4.10 -19.33
CA TYR A 91 -2.58 -2.68 -19.16
C TYR A 91 -3.39 -1.79 -20.12
N LEU A 92 -3.48 -2.14 -21.40
CA LEU A 92 -4.27 -1.37 -22.37
C LEU A 92 -5.77 -1.38 -22.02
N GLN A 93 -6.30 -2.50 -21.53
CA GLN A 93 -7.67 -2.59 -21.00
C GLN A 93 -7.87 -1.63 -19.83
N TRP A 94 -6.91 -1.57 -18.89
CA TRP A 94 -6.96 -0.66 -17.76
C TRP A 94 -7.03 0.81 -18.21
N GLU A 95 -6.14 1.22 -19.11
CA GLU A 95 -6.10 2.58 -19.66
C GLU A 95 -7.38 2.93 -20.45
N ALA A 96 -7.97 1.94 -21.14
CA ALA A 96 -9.25 2.08 -21.82
C ALA A 96 -10.47 2.13 -20.87
N GLY A 97 -10.25 2.04 -19.56
CA GLY A 97 -11.31 2.04 -18.54
C GLY A 97 -11.97 0.68 -18.31
N GLN A 98 -11.52 -0.38 -18.99
CA GLN A 98 -11.97 -1.77 -18.80
C GLN A 98 -11.27 -2.42 -17.59
N LYS A 99 -11.37 -1.76 -16.43
CA LYS A 99 -10.61 -2.10 -15.21
C LYS A 99 -10.89 -3.51 -14.69
N GLU A 100 -12.14 -3.97 -14.78
CA GLU A 100 -12.52 -5.31 -14.32
C GLU A 100 -11.85 -6.40 -15.17
N ASP A 101 -11.83 -6.22 -16.48
CA ASP A 101 -11.23 -7.18 -17.40
C ASP A 101 -9.70 -7.21 -17.28
N ALA A 102 -9.07 -6.05 -17.10
CA ALA A 102 -7.64 -5.95 -16.77
C ALA A 102 -7.30 -6.76 -15.50
N CYS A 103 -8.06 -6.55 -14.42
CA CYS A 103 -7.87 -7.28 -13.16
C CYS A 103 -8.10 -8.80 -13.30
N LYS A 104 -9.08 -9.24 -14.10
CA LYS A 104 -9.29 -10.67 -14.40
C LYS A 104 -8.06 -11.26 -15.10
N THR A 105 -7.53 -10.55 -16.09
CA THR A 105 -6.34 -10.98 -16.84
C THR A 105 -5.11 -11.06 -15.94
N TRP A 106 -4.81 -10.02 -15.14
CA TRP A 106 -3.69 -10.09 -14.18
C TRP A 106 -3.88 -11.21 -13.14
N THR A 107 -5.09 -11.44 -12.66
CA THR A 107 -5.37 -12.54 -11.72
C THR A 107 -5.07 -13.90 -12.35
N ARG A 108 -5.49 -14.11 -13.61
CA ARG A 108 -5.14 -15.32 -14.38
C ARG A 108 -3.62 -15.48 -14.47
N ILE A 109 -2.91 -14.40 -14.83
CA ILE A 109 -1.46 -14.42 -14.97
C ILE A 109 -0.75 -14.82 -13.67
N VAL A 110 -1.15 -14.26 -12.53
CA VAL A 110 -0.59 -14.63 -11.21
C VAL A 110 -0.75 -16.13 -10.93
N ILE A 111 -1.89 -16.71 -11.30
CA ILE A 111 -2.20 -18.11 -11.06
C ILE A 111 -1.42 -19.03 -12.01
N GLU A 112 -1.49 -18.76 -13.32
CA GLU A 112 -0.92 -19.62 -14.36
C GLU A 112 0.61 -19.57 -14.40
N PHE A 113 1.20 -18.39 -14.16
CA PHE A 113 2.64 -18.16 -14.22
C PHE A 113 3.25 -18.01 -12.82
N SER A 114 2.62 -18.60 -11.80
CA SER A 114 3.09 -18.53 -10.41
C SER A 114 4.57 -18.91 -10.30
N GLY A 115 5.36 -18.07 -9.64
CA GLY A 115 6.80 -18.28 -9.46
C GLY A 115 7.68 -17.73 -10.59
N THR A 116 7.11 -16.94 -11.50
CA THR A 116 7.84 -16.17 -12.52
C THR A 116 7.85 -14.67 -12.17
N GLU A 117 8.72 -13.91 -12.85
CA GLU A 117 8.73 -12.44 -12.84
C GLU A 117 7.39 -11.86 -13.31
N LEU A 118 6.80 -12.44 -14.36
CA LEU A 118 5.51 -12.02 -14.90
C LEU A 118 4.38 -12.06 -13.85
N ALA A 119 4.32 -13.13 -13.04
CA ALA A 119 3.35 -13.20 -11.95
C ALA A 119 3.63 -12.15 -10.87
N PHE A 120 4.90 -11.79 -10.65
CA PHE A 120 5.27 -10.75 -9.70
C PHE A 120 4.73 -9.38 -10.14
N ASP A 121 4.93 -9.01 -11.39
CA ASP A 121 4.42 -7.75 -11.97
C ASP A 121 2.88 -7.71 -12.01
N ALA A 122 2.25 -8.84 -12.35
CA ALA A 122 0.79 -8.96 -12.31
C ALA A 122 0.24 -8.77 -10.89
N GLN A 123 0.91 -9.33 -9.89
CA GLN A 123 0.55 -9.14 -8.50
C GLN A 123 0.71 -7.67 -8.06
N TRP A 124 1.76 -6.99 -8.53
CA TRP A 124 1.95 -5.56 -8.29
C TRP A 124 0.80 -4.73 -8.87
N ASN A 125 0.45 -4.95 -10.15
CA ASN A 125 -0.65 -4.25 -10.80
C ASN A 125 -2.00 -4.51 -10.13
N LEU A 126 -2.25 -5.72 -9.63
CA LEU A 126 -3.44 -6.00 -8.82
C LEU A 126 -3.43 -5.18 -7.52
N ALA A 127 -2.31 -5.11 -6.81
CA ALA A 127 -2.20 -4.33 -5.59
C ALA A 127 -2.46 -2.84 -5.82
N GLU A 128 -1.90 -2.30 -6.91
CA GLU A 128 -2.05 -0.91 -7.31
C GLU A 128 -3.47 -0.61 -7.78
N SER A 129 -4.09 -1.51 -8.56
CA SER A 129 -5.48 -1.38 -8.98
C SER A 129 -6.44 -1.32 -7.77
N ALA A 130 -6.20 -2.15 -6.75
CA ALA A 130 -6.98 -2.15 -5.53
C ALA A 130 -6.83 -0.82 -4.79
N ARG A 131 -5.60 -0.29 -4.74
CA ARG A 131 -5.30 1.01 -4.13
C ARG A 131 -6.03 2.14 -4.85
N LEU A 132 -5.94 2.21 -6.18
CA LEU A 132 -6.56 3.25 -7.02
C LEU A 132 -8.10 3.21 -6.96
N ASN A 133 -8.68 2.03 -6.74
CA ASN A 133 -10.12 1.89 -6.51
C ASN A 133 -10.54 2.10 -5.05
N GLY A 134 -9.64 2.56 -4.18
CA GLY A 134 -9.91 2.85 -2.77
C GLY A 134 -9.99 1.62 -1.86
N ASN A 135 -9.73 0.42 -2.38
CA ASN A 135 -9.74 -0.82 -1.62
C ASN A 135 -8.38 -1.09 -0.95
N ARG A 136 -8.10 -0.30 0.10
CA ARG A 136 -6.82 -0.36 0.85
C ARG A 136 -6.55 -1.74 1.46
N SER A 137 -7.57 -2.38 2.05
CA SER A 137 -7.40 -3.71 2.67
C SER A 137 -6.97 -4.76 1.67
N LEU A 138 -7.52 -4.72 0.45
CA LEU A 138 -7.10 -5.60 -0.64
C LEU A 138 -5.67 -5.29 -1.10
N SER A 139 -5.33 -4.01 -1.28
CA SER A 139 -3.97 -3.60 -1.68
C SER A 139 -2.92 -4.07 -0.67
N LEU A 140 -3.14 -3.84 0.63
CA LEU A 140 -2.28 -4.33 1.72
C LEU A 140 -2.09 -5.85 1.67
N ARG A 141 -3.17 -6.60 1.45
CA ARG A 141 -3.11 -8.06 1.33
C ARG A 141 -2.25 -8.48 0.13
N LEU A 142 -2.49 -7.89 -1.03
CA LEU A 142 -1.81 -8.24 -2.27
C LEU A 142 -0.30 -7.92 -2.21
N LEU A 143 0.09 -6.78 -1.65
CA LEU A 143 1.51 -6.44 -1.43
C LEU A 143 2.18 -7.41 -0.45
N LYS A 144 1.48 -7.82 0.61
CA LYS A 144 2.01 -8.85 1.52
C LYS A 144 2.19 -10.21 0.86
N ASP A 145 1.28 -10.58 -0.04
CA ASP A 145 1.38 -11.82 -0.80
C ASP A 145 2.55 -11.75 -1.80
N LEU A 146 2.76 -10.60 -2.44
CA LEU A 146 3.92 -10.33 -3.29
C LEU A 146 5.26 -10.52 -2.56
N LEU A 147 5.39 -10.05 -1.31
CA LEU A 147 6.61 -10.27 -0.51
C LEU A 147 6.92 -11.76 -0.24
N LYS A 148 5.89 -12.62 -0.24
CA LYS A 148 6.01 -14.07 -0.04
C LYS A 148 6.32 -14.81 -1.34
N MET A 149 6.08 -14.20 -2.50
CA MET A 149 6.36 -14.82 -3.79
C MET A 149 7.86 -15.11 -3.87
N SER A 150 8.18 -16.38 -4.10
CA SER A 150 9.54 -16.85 -4.29
C SER A 150 9.60 -17.44 -5.68
N PRO A 151 10.34 -16.82 -6.61
CA PRO A 151 10.45 -17.33 -7.96
C PRO A 151 11.05 -18.74 -7.92
N SER A 152 10.40 -19.70 -8.56
CA SER A 152 10.82 -21.10 -8.57
C SER A 152 11.68 -21.45 -9.78
N VAL A 153 11.69 -20.58 -10.79
CA VAL A 153 12.44 -20.76 -12.03
C VAL A 153 13.89 -20.33 -11.82
N LYS A 154 14.83 -20.92 -12.57
CA LYS A 154 16.23 -20.47 -12.61
C LYS A 154 16.27 -19.05 -13.18
N LEU A 155 16.17 -18.07 -12.31
CA LEU A 155 16.30 -16.66 -12.65
C LEU A 155 17.74 -16.32 -12.98
N THR A 156 17.92 -15.38 -13.90
CA THR A 156 19.21 -14.75 -14.09
C THR A 156 19.56 -13.90 -12.86
N ARG A 157 20.84 -13.56 -12.71
CA ARG A 157 21.27 -12.65 -11.64
C ARG A 157 20.56 -11.30 -11.72
N ARG A 158 20.23 -10.84 -12.94
CA ARG A 158 19.50 -9.59 -13.16
C ARG A 158 18.07 -9.68 -12.63
N ASP A 159 17.34 -10.74 -12.99
CA ASP A 159 15.95 -10.91 -12.53
C ASP A 159 15.87 -11.03 -11.00
N LEU A 160 16.90 -11.60 -10.36
CA LEU A 160 17.00 -11.62 -8.90
C LEU A 160 17.17 -10.22 -8.29
N TYR A 161 17.91 -9.32 -8.94
CA TYR A 161 18.03 -7.93 -8.50
C TYR A 161 16.71 -7.19 -8.66
N ASP A 162 16.08 -7.32 -9.83
CA ASP A 162 14.82 -6.64 -10.14
C ASP A 162 13.74 -7.05 -9.14
N ILE A 163 13.59 -8.34 -8.86
CA ILE A 163 12.63 -8.84 -7.87
C ILE A 163 12.94 -8.34 -6.45
N GLN A 164 14.22 -8.21 -6.08
CA GLN A 164 14.58 -7.66 -4.77
C GLN A 164 14.26 -6.16 -4.67
N ASN A 165 14.49 -5.41 -5.74
CA ASN A 165 14.11 -4.00 -5.82
C ASN A 165 12.59 -3.83 -5.75
N GLU A 166 11.84 -4.67 -6.45
CA GLU A 166 10.37 -4.64 -6.38
C GLU A 166 9.85 -5.01 -4.98
N LYS A 167 10.48 -5.96 -4.28
CA LYS A 167 10.17 -6.23 -2.86
C LYS A 167 10.53 -5.07 -1.95
N ASN A 168 11.60 -4.33 -2.24
CA ASN A 168 11.91 -3.08 -1.54
C ASN A 168 10.75 -2.10 -1.71
N PHE A 169 10.34 -1.82 -2.95
CA PHE A 169 9.24 -0.89 -3.24
C PHE A 169 7.92 -1.33 -2.60
N ALA A 170 7.62 -2.63 -2.59
CA ALA A 170 6.44 -3.16 -1.92
C ALA A 170 6.46 -2.89 -0.40
N CYS A 171 7.62 -3.03 0.24
CA CYS A 171 7.78 -2.67 1.65
C CYS A 171 7.59 -1.17 1.89
N LEU A 172 8.09 -0.31 1.00
CA LEU A 172 7.89 1.14 1.13
C LEU A 172 6.41 1.54 0.94
N GLU A 173 5.72 0.96 -0.04
CA GLU A 173 4.28 1.18 -0.25
C GLU A 173 3.46 0.64 0.93
N LEU A 174 3.80 -0.54 1.46
CA LEU A 174 3.17 -1.06 2.68
C LEU A 174 3.40 -0.11 3.87
N SER A 175 4.61 0.42 4.03
CA SER A 175 4.91 1.39 5.08
C SER A 175 4.02 2.63 5.00
N ASP A 176 3.85 3.19 3.80
CA ASP A 176 3.01 4.36 3.58
C ASP A 176 1.51 4.05 3.77
N LEU A 177 1.02 2.92 3.27
CA LEU A 177 -0.37 2.48 3.45
C LEU A 177 -0.73 2.24 4.92
N TYR A 178 0.22 1.72 5.72
CA TYR A 178 0.00 1.52 7.14
C TYR A 178 -0.09 2.84 7.92
N LEU A 179 0.64 3.86 7.50
CA LEU A 179 0.52 5.20 8.11
C LEU A 179 -0.80 5.88 7.76
N GLU A 180 -1.33 5.66 6.55
CA GLU A 180 -2.66 6.18 6.19
C GLU A 180 -3.78 5.65 7.11
N ILE A 181 -3.57 4.51 7.75
CA ILE A 181 -4.50 3.92 8.72
C ILE A 181 -4.01 4.05 10.17
N ASN A 182 -3.02 4.91 10.42
CA ASN A 182 -2.41 5.19 11.74
C ASN A 182 -1.80 3.96 12.44
N ASP A 183 -1.34 2.96 11.69
CA ASP A 183 -0.60 1.81 12.24
C ASP A 183 0.92 2.02 12.11
N ILE A 184 1.45 2.80 13.05
CA ILE A 184 2.88 3.18 13.12
C ILE A 184 3.78 1.94 13.25
N ARG A 185 3.34 0.90 13.97
CA ARG A 185 4.15 -0.30 14.23
C ARG A 185 4.32 -1.14 12.98
N SER A 186 3.23 -1.37 12.24
CA SER A 186 3.32 -2.08 10.95
C SER A 186 4.13 -1.27 9.94
N SER A 187 3.97 0.07 9.90
CA SER A 187 4.78 0.93 9.05
C SER A 187 6.29 0.80 9.35
N LEU A 188 6.67 0.90 10.63
CA LEU A 188 8.06 0.73 11.07
C LEU A 188 8.61 -0.64 10.67
N HIS A 189 7.83 -1.70 10.87
CA HIS A 189 8.23 -3.05 10.49
C HIS A 189 8.58 -3.16 9.00
N TYR A 190 7.74 -2.62 8.11
CA TYR A 190 7.99 -2.69 6.67
C TYR A 190 9.13 -1.77 6.21
N ALA A 191 9.31 -0.60 6.82
CA ALA A 191 10.48 0.25 6.55
C ALA A 191 11.79 -0.46 6.93
N GLN A 192 11.83 -1.09 8.11
CA GLN A 192 12.97 -1.92 8.54
C GLN A 192 13.22 -3.10 7.60
N LEU A 193 12.15 -3.76 7.14
CA LEU A 193 12.25 -4.89 6.21
C LEU A 193 12.83 -4.47 4.85
N ALA A 194 12.45 -3.30 4.33
CA ALA A 194 13.03 -2.72 3.12
C ALA A 194 14.54 -2.51 3.26
N LEU A 195 15.00 -1.96 4.38
CA LEU A 195 16.42 -1.66 4.60
C LEU A 195 17.27 -2.90 4.96
N GLN A 196 16.72 -3.88 5.67
CA GLN A 196 17.50 -4.98 6.22
C GLN A 196 17.47 -6.25 5.37
N LYS A 197 16.37 -6.50 4.65
CA LYS A 197 16.15 -7.75 3.93
C LYS A 197 16.05 -7.58 2.42
N TYR A 198 15.38 -6.52 1.98
CA TYR A 198 15.13 -6.25 0.57
C TYR A 198 15.87 -4.99 0.15
N GLN A 199 17.18 -4.94 0.38
CA GLN A 199 17.97 -3.74 0.07
C GLN A 199 17.88 -3.41 -1.42
N TYR A 200 17.52 -2.17 -1.72
CA TYR A 200 17.55 -1.67 -3.08
C TYR A 200 18.98 -1.67 -3.62
N SER A 201 19.16 -2.18 -4.82
CA SER A 201 20.44 -2.25 -5.50
C SER A 201 20.26 -1.85 -6.96
N GLY A 202 20.56 -0.59 -7.26
CA GLY A 202 20.71 -0.07 -8.63
C GLY A 202 22.18 0.09 -9.02
N GLU A 203 22.41 0.43 -10.29
CA GLU A 203 23.77 0.69 -10.82
C GLU A 203 24.35 2.02 -10.33
N CYS A 204 23.51 2.94 -9.85
CA CYS A 204 23.91 4.26 -9.37
C CYS A 204 24.13 4.24 -7.85
N ALA A 205 25.39 4.25 -7.40
CA ALA A 205 25.73 4.26 -5.97
C ALA A 205 25.14 5.46 -5.22
N PHE A 206 25.19 6.66 -5.82
CA PHE A 206 24.60 7.86 -5.22
C PHE A 206 23.08 7.73 -4.99
N PHE A 207 22.37 7.13 -5.96
CA PHE A 207 20.94 6.88 -5.81
C PHE A 207 20.66 5.83 -4.73
N ASN A 208 21.45 4.76 -4.66
CA ASN A 208 21.30 3.73 -3.63
C ASN A 208 21.49 4.30 -2.21
N ASP A 209 22.51 5.15 -2.02
CA ASP A 209 22.78 5.81 -0.75
C ASP A 209 21.65 6.77 -0.38
N ALA A 210 21.22 7.64 -1.30
CA ALA A 210 20.12 8.57 -1.07
C ALA A 210 18.81 7.83 -0.74
N HIS A 211 18.51 6.74 -1.44
CA HIS A 211 17.35 5.88 -1.18
C HIS A 211 17.41 5.25 0.22
N SER A 212 18.59 4.75 0.62
CA SER A 212 18.79 4.16 1.95
C SER A 212 18.65 5.19 3.06
N CYS A 213 19.23 6.38 2.92
CA CYS A 213 19.12 7.46 3.89
C CYS A 213 17.66 7.88 4.14
N LEU A 214 16.84 7.97 3.09
CA LEU A 214 15.41 8.28 3.25
C LEU A 214 14.67 7.22 4.08
N ILE A 215 15.00 5.95 3.90
CA ILE A 215 14.42 4.85 4.68
C ILE A 215 14.91 4.91 6.13
N GLU A 216 16.18 5.20 6.36
CA GLU A 216 16.77 5.37 7.70
C GLU A 216 16.12 6.52 8.48
N ASP A 217 15.96 7.68 7.85
CA ASP A 217 15.28 8.84 8.44
C ASP A 217 13.84 8.50 8.83
N ARG A 218 13.13 7.76 7.97
CA ARG A 218 11.79 7.25 8.27
C ARG A 218 11.78 6.32 9.47
N ILE A 219 12.70 5.37 9.54
CA ILE A 219 12.81 4.43 10.66
C ILE A 219 13.04 5.22 11.96
N ALA A 220 13.97 6.18 11.97
CA ALA A 220 14.27 7.01 13.14
C ALA A 220 13.05 7.82 13.60
N ALA A 221 12.30 8.43 12.67
CA ALA A 221 11.08 9.17 12.98
C ALA A 221 9.99 8.26 13.57
N LEU A 222 9.76 7.09 12.98
CA LEU A 222 8.76 6.12 13.45
C LEU A 222 9.14 5.51 14.80
N GLU A 223 10.40 5.19 15.04
CA GLU A 223 10.88 4.72 16.35
C GLU A 223 10.69 5.77 17.44
N THR A 224 10.95 7.04 17.12
CA THR A 224 10.73 8.16 18.04
C THR A 224 9.24 8.28 18.36
N ALA A 225 8.38 8.24 17.35
CA ALA A 225 6.93 8.28 17.54
C ALA A 225 6.42 7.13 18.42
N VAL A 226 6.92 5.90 18.21
CA VAL A 226 6.57 4.75 19.04
C VAL A 226 7.02 4.95 20.49
N LYS A 227 8.26 5.42 20.72
CA LYS A 227 8.80 5.67 22.06
C LYS A 227 8.04 6.78 22.80
N GLN A 228 7.62 7.82 22.08
CA GLN A 228 6.96 9.00 22.64
C GLN A 228 5.43 8.90 22.62
N SER A 229 4.86 7.81 22.11
CA SER A 229 3.41 7.66 21.87
C SER A 229 2.82 8.84 21.08
N GLN A 230 3.60 9.35 20.12
CA GLN A 230 3.25 10.50 19.30
C GLN A 230 2.53 10.05 18.03
N THR A 231 1.57 10.84 17.58
CA THR A 231 0.91 10.61 16.29
C THR A 231 1.85 10.98 15.14
N VAL A 232 1.74 10.24 14.05
CA VAL A 232 2.52 10.47 12.83
C VAL A 232 1.55 10.76 11.70
N THR A 233 1.82 11.80 10.93
CA THR A 233 1.07 12.14 9.72
C THR A 233 1.96 11.99 8.51
N ILE A 234 1.40 11.47 7.43
CA ILE A 234 2.11 11.30 6.16
C ILE A 234 1.56 12.30 5.13
N GLU A 235 2.44 12.84 4.29
CA GLU A 235 2.06 13.75 3.19
C GLU A 235 0.88 13.19 2.37
N PRO A 236 -0.11 13.97 1.94
CA PRO A 236 -1.18 13.49 1.07
C PRO A 236 -0.66 12.93 -0.27
N ARG A 237 -1.34 11.94 -0.84
CA ARG A 237 -0.93 11.35 -2.14
C ARG A 237 -1.04 12.32 -3.32
N SER A 238 -1.97 13.28 -3.26
CA SER A 238 -2.12 14.33 -4.29
C SER A 238 -0.85 15.16 -4.45
N ASP A 239 -0.23 15.49 -3.32
CA ASP A 239 0.87 16.46 -3.25
C ASP A 239 2.19 15.79 -3.66
N ALA A 240 2.34 14.50 -3.34
CA ALA A 240 3.41 13.65 -3.86
C ALA A 240 3.32 13.46 -5.38
N THR A 241 2.10 13.34 -5.94
CA THR A 241 1.90 13.15 -7.39
C THR A 241 2.34 14.39 -8.18
N GLU A 242 2.07 15.59 -7.67
CA GLU A 242 2.47 16.86 -8.30
C GLU A 242 3.99 17.11 -8.21
N LYS A 243 4.64 16.78 -7.09
CA LYS A 243 6.10 16.91 -6.96
C LYS A 243 6.87 15.94 -7.86
N THR A 244 6.37 14.72 -8.09
CA THR A 244 7.04 13.73 -8.96
C THR A 244 6.97 14.11 -10.45
N ILE A 245 5.92 14.82 -10.89
CA ILE A 245 5.81 15.34 -12.27
C ILE A 245 6.55 16.70 -12.41
N GLY A 246 6.60 17.51 -11.35
CA GLY A 246 7.20 18.85 -11.38
C GLY A 246 8.71 18.92 -11.11
N ASN A 247 9.29 18.06 -10.27
CA ASN A 247 10.65 18.28 -9.76
C ASN A 247 11.76 17.43 -10.39
N GLN A 248 11.47 16.52 -11.32
CA GLN A 248 12.51 15.79 -12.05
C GLN A 248 12.99 16.48 -13.34
N CYS A 249 12.32 17.54 -13.81
CA CYS A 249 12.76 18.32 -14.96
C CYS A 249 13.43 19.67 -14.61
N HIS A 250 13.36 20.14 -13.36
CA HIS A 250 13.89 21.46 -12.98
C HIS A 250 15.23 21.46 -12.23
N ALA A 251 15.75 20.30 -11.83
CA ALA A 251 17.04 20.21 -11.12
C ALA A 251 18.26 19.89 -12.02
N LEU A 252 18.08 19.80 -13.35
CA LEU A 252 19.16 19.44 -14.29
C LEU A 252 19.34 20.43 -15.45
N ILE A 253 18.86 21.67 -15.32
CA ILE A 253 19.23 22.75 -16.23
C ILE A 253 20.01 23.79 -15.42
N PRO A 254 21.35 23.88 -15.55
CA PRO A 254 22.07 25.11 -15.23
C PRO A 254 21.62 26.26 -16.15
#